data_AF-A0ABC8RGI6-F1
#
_entry.id   AF-A0ABC8RGI6-F1
#
_cell.length_a   1.000
_cell.length_b   1.000
_cell.length_c   1.000
_cell.angle_alpha   90.00
_cell.angle_beta   90.00
_cell.angle_gamma   90.00
#
_symmetry.space_group_name_H-M   'P 1'
#
loop_
_entity.id
_entity.type
_entity.pdbx_description
1 polymer ?
#
loop_
_entity_poly.entity_id
_entity_poly.type
_entity_poly.pdbx_seq_one_letter_code
_entity_poly.pdbx_strand_id
1 'polypeptide(L)'
;MDREGHLPPKPCPPNLIRKRKSLGRKQETQGFGQDFVVSEEQKLDWADRFYMITLPTSFRKPHLFPKLPLPFRDSIEAYSTELQNLAMKVLNLMVKALEVEADDMRVLFEGGQTMTMNYYPPCPQPEQVIGLTPYSDGGGPHHPPSSQ
;
A
#
# COMPACT_ATOMS: atom_id res chain seq x y z
N MET A 1 28.49 -0.44 0.94
CA MET A 1 29.25 -1.33 1.83
C MET A 1 30.25 -0.52 2.63
N ASP A 2 30.11 -0.56 3.95
CA ASP A 2 31.25 -0.34 4.85
C ASP A 2 32.24 -1.50 4.71
N ARG A 3 33.37 -1.46 5.44
CA ARG A 3 34.38 -2.53 5.40
C ARG A 3 33.85 -3.90 5.83
N GLU A 4 32.62 -3.98 6.34
CA GLU A 4 31.97 -5.20 6.82
C GLU A 4 30.82 -5.67 5.92
N GLY A 5 30.60 -5.03 4.77
CA GLY A 5 29.59 -5.46 3.80
C GLY A 5 28.16 -5.02 4.12
N HIS A 6 27.94 -4.19 5.15
CA HIS A 6 26.61 -3.73 5.49
C HIS A 6 26.14 -2.63 4.53
N LEU A 7 24.83 -2.64 4.24
CA LEU A 7 24.17 -1.56 3.50
C LEU A 7 24.23 -0.27 4.32
N PRO A 8 24.46 0.89 3.67
CA PRO A 8 24.43 2.15 4.38
C PRO A 8 23.04 2.37 5.01
N PRO A 9 22.95 2.88 6.24
CA PRO A 9 21.66 3.14 6.86
C PRO A 9 20.91 4.18 6.02
N LYS A 10 19.61 3.96 5.83
CA LYS A 10 18.75 4.95 5.17
C LYS A 10 18.77 6.25 5.96
N PRO A 11 19.01 7.40 5.31
CA PRO A 11 18.75 8.68 5.94
C PRO A 11 17.28 8.74 6.37
N CYS A 12 17.02 8.91 7.66
CA CYS A 12 15.66 9.07 8.19
C CYS A 12 15.44 10.54 8.59
N PRO A 13 14.94 11.40 7.67
CA PRO A 13 14.75 12.80 8.00
C PRO A 13 13.68 12.99 9.09
N PRO A 14 13.77 14.06 9.92
CA PRO A 14 12.94 14.23 11.11
C PRO A 14 11.42 14.20 10.86
N ASN A 15 10.98 14.63 9.68
CA ASN A 15 9.59 14.58 9.23
C ASN A 15 9.07 13.15 9.11
N LEU A 16 9.89 12.19 8.68
CA LEU A 16 9.51 10.78 8.57
C LEU A 16 9.43 10.11 9.93
N ILE A 17 10.28 10.50 10.88
CA ILE A 17 10.19 10.07 12.29
C ILE A 17 8.84 10.51 12.88
N ARG A 18 8.43 11.77 12.63
CA ARG A 18 7.14 12.30 13.08
C ARG A 18 5.96 11.57 12.42
N LYS A 19 6.02 11.28 11.12
CA LYS A 19 5.00 10.49 10.41
C LYS A 19 4.88 9.08 10.98
N ARG A 20 6.01 8.38 11.20
CA ARG A 20 6.03 7.03 11.81
C ARG A 20 5.40 7.01 13.20
N LYS A 21 5.64 8.03 14.03
CA LYS A 21 5.03 8.14 15.37
C LYS A 21 3.52 8.43 15.34
N SER A 22 3.04 9.20 14.37
CA SER A 22 1.66 9.68 14.33
C SER A 22 0.72 8.79 13.52
N LEU A 23 1.23 8.23 12.42
CA LEU A 23 0.50 7.47 11.41
C LEU A 23 0.93 6.00 11.34
N GLY A 24 2.00 5.60 12.02
CA GLY A 24 2.41 4.20 12.15
C GLY A 24 2.02 3.63 13.52
N ARG A 25 1.77 2.32 13.57
CA ARG A 25 1.59 1.57 14.82
C ARG A 25 2.33 0.24 14.73
N LYS A 26 2.96 -0.18 15.85
CA LYS A 26 3.59 -1.50 15.93
C LYS A 26 2.51 -2.57 15.71
N GLN A 27 2.83 -3.59 14.90
CA GLN A 27 1.94 -4.72 14.58
C GLN A 27 0.68 -4.38 13.75
N GLU A 28 0.54 -3.15 13.24
CA GLU A 28 -0.50 -2.82 12.25
C GLU A 28 0.10 -2.75 10.84
N THR A 29 -0.60 -3.30 9.85
CA THR A 29 -0.20 -3.26 8.44
C THR A 29 -0.54 -1.93 7.76
N GLN A 30 -1.59 -1.23 8.22
CA GLN A 30 -1.99 0.07 7.70
C GLN A 30 -1.29 1.21 8.45
N GLY A 31 -0.97 2.28 7.72
CA GLY A 31 -0.26 3.45 8.23
C GLY A 31 1.11 3.65 7.60
N PHE A 32 1.91 4.51 8.22
CA PHE A 32 3.28 4.80 7.78
C PHE A 32 4.27 3.79 8.39
N GLY A 33 5.03 3.09 7.55
CA GLY A 33 6.00 2.08 7.98
C GLY A 33 6.73 1.40 6.83
N GLN A 34 7.58 0.45 7.17
CA GLN A 34 8.11 -0.55 6.24
C GLN A 34 7.47 -1.90 6.58
N ASP A 35 7.61 -2.87 5.68
CA ASP A 35 7.15 -4.23 5.93
C ASP A 35 7.80 -4.83 7.19
N PHE A 36 7.12 -5.80 7.81
CA PHE A 36 7.64 -6.45 9.01
C PHE A 36 8.94 -7.19 8.69
N VAL A 37 9.94 -7.01 9.55
CA VAL A 37 11.17 -7.81 9.53
C VAL A 37 10.85 -9.17 10.15
N VAL A 38 10.89 -10.22 9.34
CA VAL A 38 10.59 -11.61 9.72
C VAL A 38 11.84 -12.48 9.84
N SER A 39 12.98 -12.06 9.28
CA SER A 39 14.28 -12.72 9.45
C SER A 39 15.46 -11.74 9.33
N GLU A 40 16.66 -12.17 9.75
CA GLU A 40 17.88 -11.36 9.66
C GLU A 40 18.40 -11.26 8.21
N GLU A 41 18.08 -12.24 7.36
CA GLU A 41 18.45 -12.28 5.95
C GLU A 41 17.50 -11.48 5.05
N GLN A 42 16.39 -11.00 5.60
CA GLN A 42 15.39 -10.26 4.85
C GLN A 42 15.99 -8.95 4.32
N LYS A 43 16.04 -8.83 3.00
CA LYS A 43 16.39 -7.58 2.33
C LYS A 43 15.18 -6.66 2.36
N LEU A 44 15.36 -5.46 2.90
CA LEU A 44 14.32 -4.44 2.94
C LEU A 44 14.43 -3.52 1.73
N ASP A 45 13.28 -3.27 1.11
CA ASP A 45 13.10 -2.31 0.03
C ASP A 45 13.57 -0.92 0.42
N TRP A 46 14.25 -0.21 -0.48
CA TRP A 46 14.71 1.17 -0.31
C TRP A 46 13.58 2.19 -0.49
N ALA A 47 12.51 2.00 0.26
CA ALA A 47 11.35 2.86 0.28
C ALA A 47 10.83 3.06 1.71
N ASP A 48 10.11 4.15 1.91
CA ASP A 48 9.12 4.29 2.97
C ASP A 48 7.73 4.12 2.37
N ARG A 49 6.85 3.42 3.10
CA ARG A 49 5.52 3.07 2.62
C ARG A 49 4.46 3.69 3.53
N PHE A 50 3.40 4.20 2.91
CA PHE A 50 2.13 4.46 3.58
C PHE A 50 1.06 3.60 2.92
N TYR A 51 0.45 2.70 3.69
CA TYR A 51 -0.57 1.78 3.20
C TYR A 51 -1.90 2.01 3.91
N MET A 52 -3.01 2.00 3.18
CA MET A 52 -4.34 2.06 3.77
C MET A 52 -5.40 1.40 2.90
N ILE A 53 -6.44 0.89 3.52
CA ILE A 53 -7.69 0.52 2.83
C ILE A 53 -8.49 1.80 2.60
N THR A 54 -8.94 2.04 1.37
CA THR A 54 -9.75 3.20 1.00
C THR A 54 -11.22 2.84 0.77
N LEU A 55 -11.52 1.66 0.25
CA LEU A 55 -12.89 1.16 0.08
C LEU A 55 -13.00 -0.32 0.49
N PRO A 56 -14.19 -0.76 0.96
CA PRO A 56 -15.30 0.08 1.40
C PRO A 56 -14.92 0.94 2.62
N THR A 57 -15.61 2.05 2.83
CA THR A 57 -15.32 2.98 3.94
C THR A 57 -15.42 2.30 5.31
N SER A 58 -16.25 1.26 5.43
CA SER A 58 -16.39 0.42 6.63
C SER A 58 -15.10 -0.32 7.01
N PHE A 59 -14.17 -0.55 6.06
CA PHE A 59 -12.90 -1.23 6.32
C PHE A 59 -11.76 -0.26 6.68
N ARG A 60 -12.01 1.05 6.60
CA ARG A 60 -11.01 2.07 6.98
C ARG A 60 -10.73 2.00 8.48
N LYS A 61 -9.46 2.07 8.86
CA LYS A 61 -9.09 2.16 10.28
C LYS A 61 -9.53 3.51 10.86
N PRO A 62 -10.37 3.52 11.91
CA PRO A 62 -10.98 4.76 12.43
C PRO A 62 -9.95 5.71 13.06
N HIS A 63 -8.80 5.21 13.48
CA HIS A 63 -7.72 6.04 14.05
C HIS A 63 -6.72 6.58 13.03
N LEU A 64 -6.73 6.05 11.79
CA LEU A 64 -5.75 6.41 10.77
C LEU A 64 -6.26 7.57 9.92
N PHE A 65 -7.44 7.38 9.31
CA PHE A 65 -7.98 8.34 8.36
C PHE A 65 -8.15 9.74 8.96
N PRO A 66 -8.77 9.92 10.15
CA PRO A 66 -8.97 11.26 10.73
C PRO A 66 -7.67 12.00 11.11
N LYS A 67 -6.54 11.30 11.23
CA LYS A 67 -5.23 11.91 11.54
C LYS A 67 -4.52 12.48 10.32
N LEU A 68 -5.02 12.18 9.12
CA LEU A 68 -4.48 12.73 7.89
C LEU A 68 -4.84 14.23 7.79
N PRO A 69 -3.93 15.08 7.27
CA PRO A 69 -4.22 16.49 7.02
C PRO A 69 -5.50 16.64 6.17
N LEU A 70 -6.34 17.64 6.48
CA LEU A 70 -7.62 17.86 5.79
C LEU A 70 -7.49 17.87 4.25
N PRO A 71 -6.62 18.69 3.64
CA PRO A 71 -6.49 18.72 2.17
C PRO A 71 -6.08 17.37 1.58
N PHE A 72 -5.32 16.58 2.34
CA PHE A 72 -4.86 15.27 1.91
C PHE A 72 -5.98 14.23 1.99
N ARG A 73 -6.84 14.30 3.02
CA ARG A 73 -8.04 13.45 3.10
C ARG A 73 -8.96 13.68 1.92
N ASP A 74 -9.32 14.93 1.67
CA ASP A 74 -10.24 15.30 0.58
C ASP A 74 -9.70 14.82 -0.77
N SER A 75 -8.39 14.96 -0.98
CA SER A 75 -7.70 14.46 -2.18
C SER A 75 -7.75 12.93 -2.30
N ILE A 76 -7.53 12.19 -1.20
CA ILE A 76 -7.62 10.72 -1.20
C ILE A 76 -9.05 10.27 -1.48
N GLU A 77 -10.06 10.93 -0.92
CA GLU A 77 -11.46 10.56 -1.15
C GLU A 77 -11.86 10.76 -2.61
N ALA A 78 -11.59 11.94 -3.15
CA ALA A 78 -11.86 12.23 -4.56
C ALA A 78 -11.11 11.26 -5.49
N TYR A 79 -9.82 11.02 -5.24
CA TYR A 79 -9.02 10.09 -6.03
C TYR A 79 -9.53 8.65 -5.93
N SER A 80 -9.91 8.20 -4.73
CA SER A 80 -10.45 6.85 -4.48
C SER A 80 -11.73 6.59 -5.26
N THR A 81 -12.65 7.55 -5.28
CA THR A 81 -13.91 7.48 -6.02
C THR A 81 -13.67 7.45 -7.53
N GLU A 82 -12.86 8.37 -8.06
CA GLU A 82 -12.58 8.38 -9.50
C GLU A 82 -11.83 7.13 -9.96
N LEU A 83 -10.91 6.61 -9.14
CA LEU A 83 -10.19 5.37 -9.44
C LEU A 83 -11.14 4.16 -9.43
N GLN A 84 -12.11 4.10 -8.52
CA GLN A 84 -13.14 3.05 -8.52
C GLN A 84 -13.99 3.11 -9.79
N ASN A 85 -14.43 4.30 -10.19
CA ASN A 85 -15.21 4.51 -11.41
C ASN A 85 -14.42 4.07 -12.66
N LEU A 86 -13.13 4.41 -12.72
CA LEU A 86 -12.25 4.00 -13.81
C LEU A 86 -12.05 2.48 -13.83
N ALA A 87 -11.77 1.87 -12.67
CA ALA A 87 -11.60 0.42 -12.55
C ALA A 87 -12.83 -0.32 -13.08
N MET A 88 -14.04 0.10 -12.67
CA MET A 88 -15.29 -0.51 -13.17
C MET A 88 -15.46 -0.38 -14.69
N LYS A 89 -15.06 0.76 -15.28
CA LYS A 89 -15.09 0.92 -16.74
C LYS A 89 -14.14 -0.04 -17.44
N VAL A 90 -12.91 -0.18 -16.95
CA VAL A 90 -11.91 -1.13 -17.50
C VAL A 90 -12.40 -2.57 -17.37
N LEU A 91 -12.97 -2.93 -16.21
CA LEU A 91 -13.53 -4.27 -15.98
C LEU A 91 -14.68 -4.57 -16.93
N ASN A 92 -15.60 -3.63 -17.15
CA ASN A 92 -16.68 -3.81 -18.11
C ASN A 92 -16.17 -4.00 -19.55
N LEU A 93 -15.04 -3.39 -19.92
CA LEU A 93 -14.41 -3.62 -21.22
C LEU A 93 -13.79 -5.02 -21.30
N MET A 94 -13.14 -5.48 -20.23
CA MET A 94 -12.59 -6.84 -20.13
C MET A 94 -13.70 -7.90 -20.20
N VAL A 95 -14.80 -7.71 -19.46
CA VAL A 95 -16.01 -8.55 -19.50
C VAL A 95 -16.51 -8.73 -20.93
N LYS A 96 -16.65 -7.61 -21.66
CA LYS A 96 -17.10 -7.62 -23.06
C LYS A 96 -16.11 -8.33 -23.98
N ALA A 97 -14.81 -8.12 -23.79
CA ALA A 97 -13.78 -8.73 -24.63
C ALA A 97 -13.64 -10.24 -24.39
N LEU A 98 -13.96 -10.70 -23.17
CA LEU A 98 -13.90 -12.11 -22.78
C LEU A 98 -15.25 -12.83 -22.95
N GLU A 99 -16.30 -12.12 -23.37
CA GLU A 99 -17.67 -12.66 -23.53
C GLU A 99 -18.21 -13.34 -22.28
N VAL A 100 -17.87 -12.81 -21.10
CA VAL A 100 -18.36 -13.30 -19.80
C VAL A 100 -19.54 -12.48 -19.29
N GLU A 101 -20.37 -13.06 -18.43
CA GLU A 101 -21.49 -12.35 -17.82
C GLU A 101 -21.00 -11.26 -16.85
N ALA A 102 -21.67 -10.11 -16.87
CA ALA A 102 -21.24 -8.94 -16.11
C ALA A 102 -21.33 -9.13 -14.59
N ASP A 103 -22.26 -9.97 -14.13
CA ASP A 103 -22.50 -10.23 -12.70
C ASP A 103 -21.40 -11.10 -12.09
N ASP A 104 -20.82 -12.04 -12.84
CA ASP A 104 -19.74 -12.92 -12.37
C ASP A 104 -18.46 -12.12 -12.05
N MET A 105 -18.18 -11.09 -12.85
CA MET A 105 -17.00 -10.24 -12.65
C MET A 105 -17.21 -9.22 -11.54
N ARG A 106 -18.42 -8.74 -11.27
CA ARG A 106 -18.66 -7.81 -10.15
C ARG A 106 -18.27 -8.42 -8.80
N VAL A 107 -18.64 -9.68 -8.58
CA VAL A 107 -18.33 -10.42 -7.34
C VAL A 107 -16.81 -10.53 -7.10
N LEU A 108 -16.01 -10.66 -8.16
CA LEU A 108 -14.54 -10.75 -8.05
C LEU A 108 -13.89 -9.45 -7.57
N PHE A 109 -14.54 -8.29 -7.78
CA PHE A 109 -14.02 -6.96 -7.45
C PHE A 109 -14.70 -6.31 -6.24
N GLU A 110 -15.54 -7.05 -5.51
CA GLU A 110 -16.04 -6.64 -4.19
C GLU A 110 -14.94 -6.66 -3.11
N GLY A 111 -13.73 -7.13 -3.44
CA GLY A 111 -12.57 -7.30 -2.54
C GLY A 111 -11.95 -6.02 -1.96
N GLY A 112 -12.57 -4.85 -2.19
CA GLY A 112 -12.13 -3.57 -1.66
C GLY A 112 -11.07 -2.86 -2.50
N GLN A 113 -10.74 -1.65 -2.08
CA GLN A 113 -9.70 -0.81 -2.69
C GLN A 113 -8.67 -0.46 -1.62
N THR A 114 -7.40 -0.57 -1.98
CA THR A 114 -6.29 -0.17 -1.12
C THR A 114 -5.40 0.82 -1.85
N MET A 115 -4.71 1.67 -1.10
CA MET A 115 -3.71 2.59 -1.63
C MET A 115 -2.39 2.37 -0.93
N THR A 116 -1.33 2.27 -1.73
CA THR A 116 0.05 2.24 -1.29
C THR A 116 0.76 3.47 -1.86
N MET A 117 1.32 4.30 -0.99
CA MET A 117 2.14 5.44 -1.37
C MET A 117 3.57 5.15 -0.98
N ASN A 118 4.46 5.10 -1.97
CA ASN A 118 5.87 4.79 -1.78
C ASN A 118 6.70 6.06 -1.92
N TYR A 119 7.66 6.25 -1.02
CA TYR A 119 8.66 7.30 -1.09
C TYR A 119 10.04 6.67 -1.16
N TYR A 120 10.76 6.90 -2.27
CA TYR A 120 12.09 6.35 -2.52
C TYR A 120 13.15 7.44 -2.29
N PRO A 121 13.80 7.50 -1.11
CA PRO A 121 14.82 8.51 -0.86
C PRO A 121 16.07 8.28 -1.72
N PRO A 122 16.84 9.34 -2.04
CA PRO A 122 18.13 9.19 -2.71
C PRO A 122 19.04 8.18 -1.98
N CYS A 123 19.68 7.29 -2.75
CA CYS A 123 20.61 6.30 -2.23
C CYS A 123 22.05 6.62 -2.68
N PRO A 124 23.04 6.67 -1.77
CA PRO A 124 24.44 6.82 -2.14
C PRO A 124 25.02 5.64 -2.92
N GLN A 125 24.38 4.46 -2.85
CA GLN A 125 24.83 3.22 -3.47
C GLN A 125 23.63 2.53 -4.15
N PRO A 126 23.06 3.11 -5.23
CA PRO A 126 21.84 2.60 -5.88
C PRO A 126 22.00 1.16 -6.36
N GLU A 127 23.21 0.76 -6.76
CA GLU A 127 23.47 -0.58 -7.32
C GLU A 127 23.45 -1.70 -6.25
N GLN A 128 23.36 -1.33 -4.98
CA GLN A 128 23.31 -2.27 -3.85
C GLN A 128 21.91 -2.38 -3.25
N VAL A 129 20.95 -1.57 -3.72
CA VAL A 129 19.61 -1.52 -3.15
C VAL A 129 18.56 -1.70 -4.24
N ILE A 130 17.36 -2.05 -3.82
CA ILE A 130 16.20 -2.09 -4.70
C ILE A 130 15.12 -1.22 -4.09
N GLY A 131 14.50 -0.34 -4.87
CA GLY A 131 13.42 0.52 -4.37
C GLY A 131 12.20 -0.30 -3.96
N LEU A 132 11.79 -1.24 -4.82
CA LEU A 132 10.67 -2.15 -4.63
C LEU A 132 11.08 -3.51 -5.18
N THR A 133 11.16 -4.51 -4.31
CA THR A 133 11.57 -5.88 -4.69
C THR A 133 10.64 -6.42 -5.76
N PRO A 134 11.12 -7.17 -6.78
CA PRO A 134 10.28 -7.69 -7.84
C PRO A 134 9.20 -8.61 -7.26
N TYR A 135 7.95 -8.35 -7.61
CA TYR A 135 6.80 -9.12 -7.14
C TYR A 135 5.71 -9.11 -8.23
N SER A 136 4.77 -10.04 -8.10
CA SER A 136 3.49 -9.96 -8.82
C SER A 136 2.45 -9.40 -7.88
N ASP A 137 1.66 -8.43 -8.34
CA ASP A 137 0.57 -7.87 -7.53
C ASP A 137 -0.39 -8.99 -7.10
N GLY A 138 -0.61 -9.12 -5.79
CA GLY A 138 -1.68 -9.96 -5.26
C GLY A 138 -3.01 -9.25 -5.44
N GLY A 139 -3.89 -9.78 -6.31
CA GLY A 139 -5.24 -9.26 -6.53
C GLY A 139 -6.27 -10.39 -6.75
N GLY A 140 -7.38 -10.37 -6.00
CA GLY A 140 -8.44 -11.39 -5.93
C GLY A 140 -8.94 -11.59 -4.48
N PRO A 141 -10.16 -12.09 -4.22
CA PRO A 141 -10.95 -11.75 -3.03
C PRO A 141 -10.24 -12.07 -1.71
N HIS A 142 -10.06 -11.03 -0.89
CA HIS A 142 -9.87 -11.18 0.55
C HIS A 142 -11.18 -11.70 1.15
N HIS A 143 -11.38 -13.02 1.17
CA HIS A 143 -12.31 -13.60 2.13
C HIS A 143 -11.80 -13.21 3.53
N PRO A 144 -12.57 -12.47 4.35
CA PRO A 144 -12.25 -12.40 5.77
C PRO A 144 -12.22 -13.82 6.31
N PRO A 145 -11.31 -14.16 7.23
CA PRO A 145 -11.31 -15.48 7.84
C PRO A 145 -12.70 -15.71 8.44
N SER A 146 -13.41 -16.69 7.90
CA SER A 146 -14.61 -17.23 8.51
C SER A 146 -14.21 -17.64 9.91
N SER A 147 -14.88 -17.06 10.90
CA SER A 147 -14.75 -17.44 12.30
C SER A 147 -15.14 -18.92 12.40
N GLN A 148 -14.14 -19.78 12.58
CA GLN A 148 -14.30 -21.09 13.19
C GLN A 148 -13.62 -21.03 14.56
#